data_AF-A0A0G1G119-F1
#
_entry.id   AF-A0A0G1G119-F1
#
_cell.length_a   1.000
_cell.length_b   1.000
_cell.length_c   1.000
_cell.angle_alpha   90.00
_cell.angle_beta   90.00
_cell.angle_gamma   90.00
#
_symmetry.space_group_name_H-M   'P 1'
#
loop_
_entity.id
_entity.type
_entity.pdbx_description
1 polymer ?
#
loop_
_entity_poly.entity_id
_entity_poly.type
_entity_poly.pdbx_seq_one_letter_code
_entity_poly.pdbx_strand_id
1 'polypeptide(L)'
;MKHSSVLPYAFTEHGVAMLSSVLNSDRAIKINIAIIKTFVKIREMLSAHKELTEKLNRLERRIEKHDGEIHAIFDAIRRLMAPPERPKRQIGFHSG
;
A
#
# COMPACT_ATOMS: atom_id res chain seq x y z
N MET A 1 -3.13 28.65 33.00
CA MET A 1 -2.78 28.72 31.56
C MET A 1 -4.04 29.04 30.74
N LYS A 2 -4.50 30.30 30.72
CA LYS A 2 -5.72 30.70 29.98
C LYS A 2 -5.50 31.74 28.88
N HIS A 3 -4.27 32.22 28.67
CA HIS A 3 -3.95 33.08 27.54
C HIS A 3 -2.51 32.80 27.08
N SER A 4 -2.36 32.00 26.03
CA SER A 4 -1.14 31.94 25.22
C SER A 4 -1.58 31.65 23.79
N SER A 5 -1.39 32.61 22.88
CA SER A 5 -1.78 32.54 21.47
C SER A 5 -0.79 31.77 20.59
N VAL A 6 0.20 31.12 21.21
CA VAL A 6 1.24 30.34 20.52
C VAL A 6 1.11 28.90 20.98
N LEU A 7 1.03 27.95 20.03
CA LEU A 7 1.16 26.52 20.34
C LEU A 7 2.50 26.31 21.04
N PRO A 8 2.53 25.84 22.30
CA PRO A 8 3.79 25.60 22.98
C PRO A 8 4.55 24.54 22.21
N TYR A 9 5.70 24.90 21.62
CA TYR A 9 6.62 23.93 21.01
C TYR A 9 7.04 22.82 21.99
N ALA A 10 6.81 23.03 23.30
CA ALA A 10 6.87 22.07 24.40
C ALA A 10 6.24 20.69 24.15
N PHE A 11 5.32 20.54 23.19
CA PHE A 11 4.70 19.26 22.84
C PHE A 11 5.29 18.60 21.57
N THR A 12 6.36 19.15 21.02
CA THR A 12 7.15 18.51 19.95
C THR A 12 8.33 17.76 20.56
N GLU A 13 8.89 16.79 19.84
CA GLU A 13 10.02 15.96 20.30
C GLU A 13 11.18 16.81 20.87
N HIS A 14 11.48 17.94 20.23
CA HIS A 14 12.50 18.90 20.69
C HIS A 14 12.03 19.76 21.88
N GLY A 15 10.75 20.12 21.97
CA GLY A 15 10.23 20.90 23.09
C GLY A 15 10.03 20.10 24.38
N VAL A 16 9.75 18.80 24.29
CA VAL A 16 9.73 17.91 25.44
C VAL A 16 11.15 17.72 25.98
N ALA A 17 12.14 17.58 25.10
CA ALA A 17 13.56 17.56 25.47
C ALA A 17 14.00 18.87 26.17
N MET A 18 13.63 20.03 25.63
CA MET A 18 13.91 21.33 26.27
C MET A 18 13.21 21.54 27.62
N LEU A 19 12.00 20.99 27.82
CA LEU A 19 11.35 21.02 29.13
C LEU A 19 12.04 20.10 30.14
N SER A 20 12.57 18.96 29.70
CA SER A 20 13.24 18.00 30.57
C SER A 20 14.58 18.50 31.13
N SER A 21 15.27 19.41 30.42
CA SER A 21 16.49 20.06 30.93
C SER A 21 16.20 21.15 31.97
N VAL A 22 15.06 21.85 31.86
CA VAL A 22 14.60 22.84 32.85
C VAL A 22 14.03 22.14 34.09
N LEU A 23 13.38 21.00 33.91
CA LEU A 23 12.74 20.24 34.97
C LEU A 23 13.57 18.99 35.29
N ASN A 24 14.77 19.16 35.85
CA ASN A 24 15.62 18.05 36.32
C ASN A 24 15.11 17.41 37.63
N SER A 25 13.78 17.25 37.72
CA SER A 25 13.09 16.63 38.86
C SER A 25 12.60 15.25 38.46
N ASP A 26 12.58 14.32 39.40
CA ASP A 26 12.09 12.95 39.21
C ASP A 26 10.70 12.88 38.56
N ARG A 27 9.86 13.89 38.83
CA ARG A 27 8.51 13.99 38.26
C ARG A 27 8.56 14.26 36.75
N ALA A 28 9.43 15.16 36.30
CA ALA A 28 9.51 15.51 34.89
C ALA A 28 10.22 14.44 34.05
N ILE A 29 11.18 13.71 34.62
CA ILE A 29 11.76 12.51 33.99
C ILE A 29 10.66 11.49 33.71
N LYS A 30 9.79 11.20 34.68
CA LYS A 30 8.66 10.28 34.50
C LYS A 30 7.69 10.73 33.41
N ILE A 31 7.38 12.03 33.35
CA ILE A 31 6.49 12.61 32.33
C ILE A 31 7.14 12.52 30.95
N ASN A 32 8.43 12.83 30.80
CA ASN A 32 9.14 12.71 29.53
C ASN A 32 9.12 11.26 28.99
N ILE A 33 9.38 10.28 29.87
CA ILE A 33 9.28 8.85 29.52
C ILE A 33 7.87 8.50 29.05
N ALA A 34 6.83 8.99 29.74
CA ALA A 34 5.45 8.73 29.36
C ALA A 34 5.12 9.33 27.97
N ILE A 35 5.55 10.56 27.72
CA ILE A 35 5.36 11.24 26.43
C ILE A 35 6.03 10.44 25.29
N ILE A 36 7.31 10.08 25.45
CA ILE A 36 8.03 9.28 24.44
C ILE A 36 7.33 7.95 24.17
N LYS A 37 6.91 7.23 25.22
CA LYS A 37 6.15 5.96 25.07
C LYS A 37 4.87 6.14 24.27
N THR A 38 4.13 7.22 24.52
CA THR A 38 2.92 7.54 23.77
C THR A 38 3.23 7.82 22.29
N PHE A 39 4.27 8.61 21.99
CA PHE A 39 4.68 8.89 20.60
C PHE A 39 5.12 7.63 19.85
N VAL A 40 5.89 6.74 20.48
CA VAL A 40 6.27 5.45 19.88
C VAL A 40 5.02 4.63 19.58
N LYS A 41 4.08 4.52 20.52
CA LYS A 41 2.86 3.73 20.33
C LYS A 41 1.98 4.26 19.19
N ILE A 42 1.84 5.57 19.07
CA ILE A 42 1.12 6.22 17.97
C ILE A 42 1.78 5.89 16.63
N ARG A 43 3.12 5.99 16.55
CA ARG A 43 3.86 5.67 15.33
C ARG A 43 3.75 4.19 14.94
N GLU A 44 3.81 3.28 15.90
CA GLU A 44 3.59 1.85 15.67
C GLU A 44 2.21 1.57 15.10
N MET A 45 1.16 2.17 15.68
CA MET A 45 -0.22 2.01 15.17
C MET A 45 -0.34 2.53 13.74
N LEU A 46 0.23 3.69 13.43
CA LEU A 46 0.22 4.24 12.07
C LEU A 46 1.04 3.38 11.09
N SER A 47 2.18 2.85 11.53
CA SER A 47 3.05 2.00 10.70
C SER A 47 2.45 0.63 10.42
N ALA A 48 1.70 0.05 11.37
CA ALA A 48 1.04 -1.24 11.21
C ALA A 48 0.09 -1.24 10.00
N HIS A 49 -0.55 -0.11 9.71
CA HIS A 49 -1.40 0.02 8.53
C HIS A 49 -0.62 0.13 7.22
N LYS A 50 0.56 0.77 7.23
CA LYS A 50 1.34 0.96 6.01
C LYS A 50 1.83 -0.36 5.41
N GLU A 51 2.39 -1.25 6.22
CA GLU A 51 2.88 -2.55 5.74
C GLU A 51 1.72 -3.43 5.24
N LEU A 52 0.58 -3.39 5.92
CA LEU A 52 -0.62 -4.11 5.52
C LEU A 52 -1.19 -3.59 4.20
N THR A 53 -1.28 -2.27 4.03
CA THR A 53 -1.71 -1.63 2.77
C THR A 53 -0.76 -1.97 1.62
N GLU A 54 0.55 -1.95 1.84
CA GLU A 54 1.52 -2.35 0.81
C GLU A 54 1.37 -3.83 0.41
N LYS A 55 1.15 -4.72 1.37
CA LYS A 55 0.91 -6.15 1.10
C LYS A 55 -0.40 -6.36 0.32
N LEU A 56 -1.48 -5.67 0.67
CA LEU A 56 -2.76 -5.73 -0.06
C LEU A 56 -2.61 -5.23 -1.50
N ASN A 57 -1.98 -4.07 -1.71
CA ASN A 57 -1.73 -3.53 -3.04
C ASN A 57 -0.90 -4.47 -3.92
N ARG A 58 0.09 -5.17 -3.33
CA ARG A 58 0.86 -6.19 -4.07
C ARG A 58 0.02 -7.40 -4.44
N LEU A 59 -0.89 -7.83 -3.57
CA LEU A 59 -1.79 -8.96 -3.83
C LEU A 59 -2.77 -8.62 -4.96
N GLU A 60 -3.40 -7.45 -4.90
CA GLU A 60 -4.35 -6.96 -5.91
C GLU A 60 -3.71 -6.92 -7.30
N ARG A 61 -2.52 -6.31 -7.44
CA ARG A 61 -1.78 -6.28 -8.72
C ARG A 61 -1.45 -7.67 -9.27
N ARG A 62 -1.17 -8.65 -8.41
CA ARG A 62 -0.90 -10.02 -8.86
C ARG A 62 -2.16 -10.68 -9.41
N ILE A 63 -3.30 -10.46 -8.77
CA ILE A 63 -4.59 -11.00 -9.20
C ILE A 63 -4.99 -10.38 -10.55
N GLU A 64 -4.93 -9.06 -10.69
CA GLU A 64 -5.22 -8.37 -11.96
C GLU A 64 -4.37 -8.88 -13.13
N LYS A 65 -3.09 -9.13 -12.88
CA LYS A 65 -2.20 -9.69 -13.91
C LYS A 65 -2.64 -11.09 -14.37
N HIS A 66 -3.07 -11.93 -13.43
CA HIS A 66 -3.50 -13.29 -13.75
C HIS A 66 -4.80 -13.31 -14.57
N ASP A 67 -5.72 -12.35 -14.40
CA ASP A 67 -6.94 -12.29 -15.22
C ASP A 67 -6.66 -12.10 -16.72
N GLY A 68 -5.65 -11.30 -17.05
CA GLY A 68 -5.19 -11.12 -18.43
C GLY A 68 -4.51 -12.35 -19.01
N GLU A 69 -3.68 -13.03 -18.22
CA GLU A 69 -3.03 -14.29 -18.61
C GLU A 69 -4.06 -15.41 -18.83
N ILE A 70 -5.09 -15.49 -17.98
CA ILE A 70 -6.19 -16.46 -18.10
C ILE A 70 -6.98 -16.22 -19.38
N HIS A 71 -7.31 -14.96 -19.72
CA HIS A 71 -7.99 -14.64 -20.98
C HIS A 71 -7.18 -15.09 -22.20
N ALA A 72 -5.87 -14.81 -22.21
CA ALA A 72 -5.00 -15.21 -23.30
C ALA A 72 -4.93 -16.74 -23.48
N ILE A 73 -4.91 -17.50 -22.37
CA ILE A 73 -4.97 -18.97 -22.39
C ILE A 73 -6.30 -19.44 -22.98
N PHE A 74 -7.43 -18.88 -22.55
CA PHE A 74 -8.74 -19.24 -23.09
C PHE A 74 -8.86 -18.98 -24.59
N ASP A 75 -8.33 -17.85 -25.07
CA ASP A 75 -8.33 -17.52 -26.50
C ASP A 75 -7.45 -18.49 -27.30
N ALA A 76 -6.30 -18.88 -26.75
CA ALA A 76 -5.44 -19.90 -27.37
C ALA A 76 -6.16 -21.26 -27.45
N ILE A 77 -6.82 -21.70 -26.39
CA ILE A 77 -7.62 -22.95 -26.38
C ILE A 77 -8.74 -22.88 -27.42
N ARG A 78 -9.48 -21.77 -27.50
CA ARG A 78 -10.54 -21.58 -28.51
C ARG A 78 -10.03 -21.68 -29.94
N ARG A 79 -8.84 -21.12 -30.22
CA ARG A 79 -8.20 -21.24 -31.55
C ARG A 79 -7.83 -22.68 -31.88
N LEU A 80 -7.35 -23.45 -30.90
CA LEU A 80 -7.03 -24.87 -31.09
C LEU A 80 -8.28 -25.75 -31.30
N MET A 81 -9.41 -25.38 -30.72
CA MET A 81 -10.70 -26.05 -30.93
C MET A 81 -11.41 -25.62 -32.22
N ALA A 82 -10.92 -24.58 -32.92
CA ALA A 82 -11.55 -24.11 -34.14
C ALA A 82 -11.45 -25.20 -35.23
N PRO A 83 -12.57 -25.62 -35.84
CA PRO A 83 -12.54 -26.62 -36.89
C PRO A 83 -11.73 -26.10 -38.09
N PRO A 84 -10.94 -26.97 -38.76
CA PRO A 84 -10.09 -26.55 -39.86
C PRO A 84 -10.91 -25.89 -40.98
N GLU A 85 -10.42 -24.76 -41.50
CA GLU A 85 -11.06 -24.07 -42.61
C GLU A 85 -11.18 -25.03 -43.80
N ARG A 86 -12.42 -25.28 -44.23
CA ARG A 86 -12.68 -26.15 -45.38
C ARG A 86 -12.11 -25.45 -46.63
N PRO A 87 -11.26 -26.12 -47.42
CA PRO A 87 -10.74 -25.52 -48.64
C PRO A 87 -11.92 -25.11 -49.53
N LYS A 88 -11.98 -23.82 -49.91
CA LYS A 88 -12.99 -23.33 -50.83
C LYS A 88 -12.82 -24.07 -52.15
N ARG A 89 -13.79 -24.91 -52.52
CA ARG A 89 -13.84 -25.53 -53.85
C ARG A 89 -13.88 -24.39 -54.87
N GLN A 90 -12.82 -24.23 -55.67
CA GLN A 90 -12.90 -23.45 -56.89
C GLN A 90 -13.80 -24.21 -57.86
N ILE A 91 -15.03 -23.72 -58.04
CA ILE A 91 -15.95 -24.20 -59.06
C ILE A 91 -15.70 -23.36 -60.30
N GLY A 92 -15.06 -23.93 -61.32
CA GLY A 92 -14.83 -23.24 -62.59
C GLY A 92 -14.16 -24.13 -63.64
N PHE A 93 -14.67 -24.11 -64.86
CA PHE A 93 -14.10 -24.83 -66.00
C PHE A 93 -12.80 -24.17 -66.45
N HIS A 94 -11.75 -24.98 -66.60
CA HIS A 94 -10.49 -24.54 -67.17
C HIS A 94 -10.60 -24.81 -68.67
N SER A 95 -10.77 -23.76 -69.48
CA SER A 95 -10.70 -23.87 -70.94
C SER A 95 -9.24 -24.08 -71.34
N GLY A 96 -9.00 -25.13 -72.14
CA GLY A 96 -7.71 -25.41 -72.77
C GLY A 96 -7.46 -24.56 -74.01
#